data_AF-A0AAD7MJ35-F1
#
_entry.id   AF-A0AAD7MJ35-F1
#
_cell.length_a   1.000
_cell.length_b   1.000
_cell.length_c   1.000
_cell.angle_alpha   90.00
_cell.angle_beta   90.00
_cell.angle_gamma   90.00
#
_symmetry.space_group_name_H-M   'P 1'
#
loop_
_entity.id
_entity.type
_entity.pdbx_description
1 polymer ?
#
loop_
_entity_poly.entity_id
_entity_poly.type
_entity_poly.pdbx_seq_one_letter_code
_entity_poly.pdbx_strand_id
1 'polypeptide(L)'
;RGCTQHFRAGVTRVKKISAVIPPGQADAFEFRVLALLTAADSEEFQARADAVIRDFPKTESWLGWWMRKSHAMMLFASERRMDPEIWDSIPDSTNAEEALHWKLYCAA
;
A
#
# COMPACT_ATOMS: atom_id res chain seq x y z
N ARG A 1 4.54 11.49 2.60
CA ARG A 1 3.39 10.58 2.29
C ARG A 1 3.10 10.29 0.79
N GLY A 2 4.03 10.45 -0.16
CA GLY A 2 3.74 10.23 -1.59
C GLY A 2 3.20 8.84 -1.94
N CYS A 3 3.74 7.78 -1.32
CA CYS A 3 3.32 6.40 -1.57
C CYS A 3 1.86 6.13 -1.18
N THR A 4 1.37 6.69 -0.07
CA THR A 4 -0.03 6.56 0.37
C THR A 4 -0.99 7.25 -0.59
N GLN A 5 -0.63 8.43 -1.09
CA GLN A 5 -1.44 9.14 -2.08
C GLN A 5 -1.45 8.40 -3.42
N HIS A 6 -0.30 7.92 -3.89
CA HIS A 6 -0.22 7.09 -5.09
C HIS A 6 -1.01 5.78 -4.97
N PHE A 7 -1.00 5.15 -3.79
CA PHE A 7 -1.80 3.97 -3.52
C PHE A 7 -3.30 4.29 -3.61
N ARG A 8 -3.78 5.33 -2.91
CA ARG A 8 -5.19 5.77 -2.94
C ARG A 8 -5.66 6.17 -4.35
N ALA A 9 -4.82 6.87 -5.10
CA ALA A 9 -5.08 7.18 -6.51
C ALA A 9 -5.14 5.92 -7.36
N GLY A 10 -4.25 4.95 -7.11
CA GLY A 10 -4.27 3.61 -7.72
C GLY A 10 -5.57 2.86 -7.44
N VAL A 11 -6.03 2.82 -6.19
CA VAL A 11 -7.32 2.23 -5.78
C VAL A 11 -8.48 2.89 -6.53
N THR A 12 -8.51 4.22 -6.56
CA THR A 12 -9.54 5.00 -7.26
C THR A 12 -9.57 4.71 -8.77
N ARG A 13 -8.42 4.45 -9.38
CA ARG A 13 -8.33 4.06 -10.78
C ARG A 13 -8.83 2.63 -10.99
N VAL A 14 -8.34 1.67 -10.21
CA VAL A 14 -8.69 0.25 -10.35
C VAL A 14 -10.18 0.01 -10.11
N LYS A 15 -10.79 0.66 -9.10
CA LYS A 15 -12.23 0.51 -8.80
C LYS A 15 -13.15 0.95 -9.94
N LYS A 16 -12.67 1.83 -10.84
CA LYS A 16 -13.44 2.31 -12.00
C LYS A 16 -13.31 1.41 -13.23
N ILE A 17 -12.37 0.46 -13.22
CA ILE A 17 -12.17 -0.47 -14.34
C ILE A 17 -13.19 -1.61 -14.19
N SER A 18 -14.36 -1.47 -14.83
CA SER A 18 -15.46 -2.45 -14.73
C SER A 18 -15.08 -3.87 -15.16
N ALA A 19 -14.08 -4.00 -16.04
CA ALA A 19 -13.53 -5.28 -16.45
C ALA A 19 -12.72 -5.99 -15.34
N VAL A 20 -12.20 -5.24 -14.37
CA VAL A 20 -11.40 -5.72 -13.23
C VAL A 20 -12.26 -5.83 -11.98
N ILE A 21 -13.03 -4.78 -11.67
CA ILE A 21 -13.91 -4.70 -10.49
C ILE A 21 -15.37 -4.58 -10.96
N PRO A 22 -16.26 -5.52 -10.62
CA PRO A 22 -17.67 -5.39 -10.93
C PRO A 22 -18.26 -4.10 -10.35
N PRO A 23 -19.11 -3.34 -11.07
CA PRO A 23 -19.61 -2.05 -10.59
C PRO A 23 -20.29 -2.09 -9.21
N GLY A 24 -21.01 -3.17 -8.90
CA GLY A 24 -21.66 -3.36 -7.59
C GLY A 24 -20.72 -3.75 -6.44
N GLN A 25 -19.43 -3.94 -6.71
CA GLN A 25 -18.42 -4.32 -5.72
C GLN A 25 -17.30 -3.28 -5.58
N ALA A 26 -17.40 -2.13 -6.25
CA ALA A 26 -16.37 -1.09 -6.22
C ALA A 26 -16.07 -0.58 -4.80
N ASP A 27 -17.11 -0.32 -4.02
CA ASP A 27 -16.97 0.16 -2.64
C ASP A 27 -16.42 -0.94 -1.71
N ALA A 28 -16.84 -2.20 -1.93
CA ALA A 28 -16.32 -3.34 -1.19
C ALA A 28 -14.83 -3.57 -1.46
N PHE A 29 -14.41 -3.44 -2.72
CA PHE A 29 -13.00 -3.48 -3.12
C PHE A 29 -12.21 -2.36 -2.45
N GLU A 30 -12.67 -1.11 -2.55
CA GLU A 30 -11.99 0.04 -1.94
C GLU A 30 -11.85 -0.11 -0.43
N PHE A 31 -12.93 -0.47 0.27
CA PHE A 31 -12.91 -0.70 1.71
C PHE A 31 -11.86 -1.74 2.12
N ARG A 32 -11.85 -2.91 1.45
CA ARG A 32 -10.92 -4.01 1.77
C ARG A 32 -9.47 -3.65 1.47
N VAL A 33 -9.22 -2.99 0.34
CA VAL A 33 -7.85 -2.62 -0.06
C VAL A 33 -7.30 -1.49 0.81
N LEU A 34 -8.11 -0.52 1.20
CA LEU A 34 -7.68 0.55 2.12
C LEU A 34 -7.44 0.03 3.54
N ALA A 35 -8.15 -1.02 3.97
CA ALA A 35 -7.92 -1.68 5.26
C ALA A 35 -6.53 -2.32 5.36
N LEU A 36 -5.83 -2.57 4.24
CA LEU A 36 -4.44 -3.04 4.26
C LEU A 36 -3.48 -2.02 4.89
N LEU A 37 -3.80 -0.72 4.81
CA LEU A 37 -2.96 0.36 5.35
C LEU A 37 -2.85 0.32 6.88
N THR A 38 -3.84 -0.27 7.55
CA THR A 38 -4.00 -0.29 9.00
C THR A 38 -4.08 -1.71 9.55
N ALA A 39 -3.50 -2.69 8.87
CA ALA A 39 -3.32 -4.03 9.43
C ALA A 39 -2.41 -3.94 10.67
N ALA A 40 -2.72 -4.71 11.71
CA ALA A 40 -1.99 -4.70 12.97
C ALA A 40 -0.59 -5.33 12.82
N ASP A 41 -0.50 -6.41 12.05
CA ASP A 41 0.73 -7.17 11.83
C ASP A 41 0.78 -7.77 10.42
N SER A 42 1.92 -8.40 10.10
CA SER A 42 2.16 -9.00 8.79
C SER A 42 1.22 -10.17 8.49
N GLU A 43 0.79 -10.94 9.49
CA GLU A 43 -0.12 -12.07 9.27
C GLU A 43 -1.50 -11.56 8.83
N GLU A 44 -2.02 -10.57 9.55
CA GLU A 44 -3.29 -9.92 9.20
C GLU A 44 -3.20 -9.22 7.84
N PHE A 45 -2.08 -8.57 7.53
CA PHE A 45 -1.86 -7.94 6.23
C PHE A 45 -1.95 -8.96 5.09
N GLN A 46 -1.24 -10.09 5.20
CA GLN A 46 -1.27 -11.14 4.18
C GLN A 46 -2.66 -11.76 4.05
N ALA A 47 -3.32 -12.08 5.17
CA ALA A 47 -4.67 -12.64 5.15
C ALA A 47 -5.69 -11.71 4.47
N ARG A 48 -5.61 -10.40 4.74
CA ARG A 48 -6.47 -9.39 4.09
C ARG A 48 -6.14 -9.26 2.60
N ALA A 49 -4.85 -9.30 2.22
CA ALA A 49 -4.44 -9.22 0.82
C ALA A 49 -4.88 -10.44 0.02
N ASP A 50 -4.73 -11.64 0.57
CA ASP A 50 -5.20 -12.89 -0.03
C ASP A 50 -6.71 -12.89 -0.19
N ALA A 51 -7.46 -12.36 0.78
CA ALA A 51 -8.91 -12.19 0.66
C ALA A 51 -9.28 -11.24 -0.48
N VAL A 52 -8.55 -10.13 -0.67
CA VAL A 52 -8.76 -9.24 -1.82
C VAL A 52 -8.47 -9.95 -3.14
N ILE A 53 -7.37 -10.69 -3.24
CA ILE A 53 -7.00 -11.41 -4.48
C ILE A 53 -8.03 -12.50 -4.78
N ARG A 54 -8.48 -13.24 -3.78
CA ARG A 54 -9.53 -14.27 -3.95
C ARG A 54 -10.84 -13.67 -4.46
N ASP A 55 -11.26 -12.55 -3.88
CA ASP A 55 -12.55 -11.92 -4.22
C ASP A 55 -12.44 -11.09 -5.53
N PHE A 56 -11.24 -10.60 -5.87
CA PHE A 56 -10.93 -9.78 -7.05
C PHE A 56 -9.65 -10.25 -7.77
N PRO A 57 -9.64 -11.43 -8.40
CA PRO A 57 -8.41 -12.07 -8.91
C PRO A 57 -7.68 -11.27 -9.98
N LYS A 58 -8.40 -10.45 -10.75
CA LYS A 58 -7.80 -9.57 -11.77
C LYS A 58 -6.93 -8.45 -11.19
N THR A 59 -6.93 -8.27 -9.87
CA THR A 59 -6.10 -7.29 -9.17
C THR A 59 -4.77 -7.85 -8.68
N GLU A 60 -4.54 -9.17 -8.78
CA GLU A 60 -3.35 -9.85 -8.26
C GLU A 60 -2.04 -9.17 -8.69
N SER A 61 -1.85 -8.92 -9.98
CA SER A 61 -0.62 -8.26 -10.48
C SER A 61 -0.45 -6.84 -9.94
N TRP A 62 -1.55 -6.10 -9.78
CA TRP A 62 -1.53 -4.73 -9.27
C TRP A 62 -1.24 -4.71 -7.76
N LEU A 63 -1.95 -5.52 -6.98
CA LEU A 63 -1.77 -5.60 -5.53
C LEU A 63 -0.43 -6.24 -5.18
N GLY A 64 -0.02 -7.29 -5.91
CA GLY A 64 1.26 -7.95 -5.76
C GLY A 64 2.46 -7.02 -5.97
N TRP A 65 2.33 -5.99 -6.81
CA TRP A 65 3.37 -4.96 -6.93
C TRP A 65 3.53 -4.13 -5.64
N TRP A 66 2.43 -3.80 -4.97
CA TRP A 66 2.43 -3.08 -3.69
C TRP A 66 2.88 -3.95 -2.53
N MET A 67 2.60 -5.25 -2.56
CA MET A 67 3.03 -6.22 -1.54
C MET A 67 4.53 -6.53 -1.59
N ARG A 68 5.25 -6.14 -2.65
CA ARG A 68 6.71 -6.28 -2.68
C ARG A 68 7.32 -5.53 -1.51
N LYS A 69 8.21 -6.20 -0.78
CA LYS A 69 8.86 -5.69 0.43
C LYS A 69 9.31 -4.24 0.32
N SER A 70 9.96 -3.85 -0.78
CA SER A 70 10.41 -2.46 -1.00
C SER A 70 9.29 -1.41 -0.95
N HIS A 71 8.10 -1.73 -1.45
CA HIS A 71 6.95 -0.83 -1.46
C HIS A 71 6.09 -0.99 -0.20
N ALA A 72 5.92 -2.22 0.26
CA ALA A 72 5.11 -2.55 1.42
C ALA A 72 5.63 -1.84 2.68
N MET A 73 6.95 -1.89 2.91
CA MET A 73 7.62 -1.21 4.03
C MET A 73 7.44 0.31 4.02
N MET A 74 7.15 0.94 2.88
CA MET A 74 6.94 2.39 2.79
C MET A 74 5.47 2.79 3.02
N LEU A 75 4.56 1.83 3.00
CA LEU A 75 3.12 2.08 2.88
C LEU A 75 2.33 1.49 4.04
N PHE A 76 2.45 0.18 4.25
CA PHE A 76 1.64 -0.57 5.21
C PHE A 76 2.31 -0.55 6.57
N ALA A 77 1.57 -0.15 7.61
CA ALA A 77 2.12 -0.05 8.96
C ALA A 77 2.65 -1.40 9.46
N SER A 78 1.92 -2.48 9.21
CA SER A 78 2.31 -3.86 9.52
C SER A 78 3.64 -4.30 8.90
N GLU A 79 3.99 -3.76 7.74
CA GLU A 79 5.20 -4.15 7.00
C GLU A 79 6.37 -3.18 7.23
N ARG A 80 6.18 -2.10 7.99
CA ARG A 80 7.25 -1.16 8.33
C ARG A 80 8.24 -1.83 9.27
N ARG A 81 9.53 -1.69 8.96
CA ARG A 81 10.64 -2.15 9.82
C ARG A 81 11.11 -1.11 10.83
N MET A 82 10.68 0.14 10.69
CA MET A 82 11.10 1.26 11.53
C MET A 82 10.01 1.57 12.55
N ASP A 83 10.40 1.96 13.77
CA ASP A 83 9.48 2.32 14.84
C ASP A 83 8.49 3.42 14.38
N PRO A 84 7.19 3.31 14.72
CA PRO A 84 6.15 4.24 14.28
C PRO A 84 6.45 5.71 14.65
N GLU A 85 7.04 5.94 15.83
CA GLU A 85 7.39 7.28 16.33
C GLU A 85 8.48 7.95 15.48
N ILE A 86 9.46 7.18 15.00
CA ILE A 86 10.51 7.68 14.11
C ILE A 86 9.91 7.97 12.74
N TRP A 87 9.01 7.12 12.25
CA TRP A 87 8.33 7.33 10.97
C TRP A 87 7.46 8.61 10.97
N ASP A 88 6.67 8.84 12.02
CA ASP A 88 5.81 10.03 12.12
C ASP A 88 6.60 11.33 12.31
N SER A 89 7.88 11.24 12.69
CA SER A 89 8.80 12.38 12.76
C SER A 89 9.37 12.82 11.41
N ILE A 90 9.23 12.01 10.36
CA ILE A 90 9.77 12.33 9.02
C ILE A 90 8.85 13.36 8.33
N PRO A 91 9.36 14.53 7.92
CA PRO A 91 8.54 15.59 7.33
C PRO A 91 7.86 15.13 6.04
N ASP A 92 6.64 15.62 5.84
CA ASP A 92 5.69 15.10 4.86
C ASP A 92 5.97 15.53 3.41
N SER A 93 6.85 16.53 3.22
CA SER A 93 7.24 17.08 1.94
C SER A 93 8.27 16.19 1.25
N THR A 94 7.81 15.42 0.27
CA THR A 94 8.70 14.77 -0.71
C THR A 94 9.23 15.82 -1.67
N ASN A 95 10.26 16.58 -1.25
CA ASN A 95 11.07 17.29 -2.22
C ASN A 95 11.86 16.22 -3.00
N ALA A 96 11.87 16.30 -4.33
CA ALA A 96 12.47 15.28 -5.20
C ALA A 96 13.96 15.03 -4.92
N GLU A 97 14.62 16.00 -4.27
CA GLU A 97 16.01 15.95 -3.83
C GLU A 97 16.25 14.97 -2.66
N GLU A 98 15.28 14.77 -1.76
CA GLU A 98 15.42 13.87 -0.60
C GLU A 98 15.18 12.39 -0.94
N ALA A 99 14.60 12.08 -2.11
CA ALA A 99 14.54 10.72 -2.64
C ALA A 99 15.94 10.17 -2.97
N LEU A 100 16.97 11.02 -3.00
CA LEU A 100 18.37 10.59 -3.09
C LEU A 100 18.92 10.14 -1.72
N HIS A 101 18.35 10.62 -0.61
CA HIS A 101 18.95 10.51 0.73
C HIS A 101 18.58 9.22 1.49
N TRP A 102 17.51 8.51 1.13
CA TRP A 102 17.22 7.18 1.70
C TRP A 102 18.35 6.18 1.43
N LYS A 103 19.09 6.35 0.32
CA LYS A 103 20.26 5.52 -0.02
C LYS A 103 21.40 5.68 0.98
N LEU A 104 21.52 6.81 1.67
CA LEU A 104 22.56 7.02 2.69
C LEU A 104 22.28 6.23 3.97
N TYR A 105 21.01 6.12 4.39
CA TYR A 105 20.65 5.43 5.63
C TYR A 105 20.74 3.89 5.53
N CYS A 106 20.67 3.31 4.33
CA CYS A 106 20.84 1.87 4.13
C CYS A 106 22.31 1.42 3.99
N ALA A 107 23.28 2.33 4.10
CA ALA A 107 24.70 2.06 3.86
C ALA A 107 25.60 2.26 5.11
N ALA A 108 25.03 2.30 6.33
CA ALA A 108 25.78 2.36 7.58
C ALA A 108 25.65 1.07 8.39
#